data_AF-A0A9Q1I6F5-F1
#
_entry.id   AF-A0A9Q1I6F5-F1
#
_cell.length_a   1.000
_cell.length_b   1.000
_cell.length_c   1.000
_cell.angle_alpha   90.00
_cell.angle_beta   90.00
_cell.angle_gamma   90.00
#
_symmetry.space_group_name_H-M   'P 1'
#
loop_
_entity.id
_entity.type
_entity.pdbx_description
1 polymer ?
#
loop_
_entity_poly.entity_id
_entity_poly.type
_entity_poly.pdbx_seq_one_letter_code
_entity_poly.pdbx_strand_id
1 'polypeptide(L)'
;MRRHLDRAIAQLAANRGAQHELEKDASDKVSAFRIDDRCHQLRNKSDGISYHRGVERNDPSLSLPETWCRFTDSNILHSQSERATSHKLRDEIEILLNATSTQMWNQFNTVNVAFTNRLSETADTKNSLQTHLAKTLQEIFQTEMLIESLRKAIRDKENPLKVAQTRLEERTRRPNMELCRDNPHHRLVGEVREIEDTIQKLRDRLAEAESALQMLVKTKVTLEHDLSVKANSLFLDQEKCMGMRRTFPSTPRLVGYT
;
A
#
# COMPACT_ATOMS: atom_id res chain seq x y z
N MET A 1 -21.33 5.10 10.05
CA MET A 1 -22.49 4.75 9.17
C MET A 1 -23.58 3.95 9.89
N ARG A 2 -23.32 2.77 10.45
CA ARG A 2 -24.35 1.89 11.07
C ARG A 2 -25.28 2.60 12.08
N ARG A 3 -24.72 3.35 13.02
CA ARG A 3 -25.49 4.16 13.97
C ARG A 3 -26.47 5.14 13.30
N HIS A 4 -26.08 5.77 12.18
CA HIS A 4 -26.96 6.70 11.45
C HIS A 4 -28.04 5.96 10.66
N LEU A 5 -27.73 4.76 10.15
CA LEU A 5 -28.73 3.87 9.55
C LEU A 5 -29.80 3.45 10.57
N ASP A 6 -29.37 3.03 11.77
CA ASP A 6 -30.31 2.63 12.83
C ASP A 6 -31.20 3.82 13.26
N ARG A 7 -30.62 5.02 13.39
CA ARG A 7 -31.36 6.27 13.63
C ARG A 7 -32.35 6.58 12.50
N ALA A 8 -31.97 6.36 11.24
CA ALA A 8 -32.84 6.61 10.10
C ALA A 8 -34.03 5.64 10.05
N ILE A 9 -33.80 4.37 10.38
CA ILE A 9 -34.86 3.35 10.49
C ILE A 9 -35.84 3.73 11.61
N ALA A 10 -35.34 4.12 12.78
CA ALA A 10 -36.17 4.56 13.89
C ALA A 10 -36.98 5.82 13.54
N GLN A 11 -36.34 6.81 12.91
CA GLN A 11 -37.02 8.04 12.49
C GLN A 11 -38.09 7.78 11.42
N LEU A 12 -37.86 6.83 10.50
CA LEU A 12 -38.86 6.42 9.52
C LEU A 12 -40.09 5.81 10.20
N ALA A 13 -39.90 5.00 11.24
CA ALA A 13 -41.00 4.44 12.02
C ALA A 13 -41.78 5.54 12.77
N ALA A 14 -41.09 6.50 13.38
CA ALA A 14 -41.71 7.64 14.05
C ALA A 14 -42.53 8.52 13.09
N ASN A 15 -41.97 8.83 11.92
CA ASN A 15 -42.67 9.57 10.86
C ASN A 15 -43.94 8.85 10.41
N ARG A 16 -43.89 7.52 10.23
CA ARG A 16 -45.06 6.71 9.88
C ARG A 16 -46.11 6.69 10.98
N GLY A 17 -45.69 6.65 12.26
CA GLY A 17 -46.59 6.79 13.40
C GLY A 17 -47.32 8.13 13.40
N ALA A 18 -46.59 9.23 13.26
CA ALA A 18 -47.18 10.57 13.19
C ALA A 18 -48.11 10.76 11.98
N GLN A 19 -47.77 10.16 10.83
CA GLN A 19 -48.65 10.14 9.65
C GLN A 19 -49.97 9.40 9.96
N HIS A 20 -49.88 8.21 10.57
CA HIS A 20 -51.06 7.41 10.90
C HIS A 20 -52.03 8.14 11.84
N GLU A 21 -51.52 8.80 12.89
CA GLU A 21 -52.35 9.57 13.82
C GLU A 21 -53.07 10.74 13.13
N LEU A 22 -52.40 11.43 12.20
CA LEU A 22 -53.03 12.50 11.41
C LEU A 22 -54.10 11.96 10.45
N GLU A 23 -53.85 10.84 9.78
CA GLU A 23 -54.80 10.20 8.87
C GLU A 23 -56.05 9.74 9.63
N LYS A 24 -55.87 9.18 10.83
CA LYS A 24 -56.95 8.76 11.72
C LYS A 24 -57.78 9.96 12.18
N ASP A 25 -57.13 10.99 12.72
CA ASP A 25 -57.79 12.22 13.17
C ASP A 25 -58.57 12.91 12.03
N ALA A 26 -58.00 12.96 10.82
CA ALA A 26 -58.69 13.46 9.64
C ALA A 26 -59.90 12.60 9.25
N SER A 27 -59.77 11.27 9.29
CA SER A 27 -60.87 10.33 8.99
C SER A 27 -62.01 10.44 9.99
N ASP A 28 -61.70 10.60 11.27
CA ASP A 28 -62.70 10.77 12.34
C ASP A 28 -63.49 12.07 12.13
N LYS A 29 -62.81 13.16 11.77
CA LYS A 29 -63.46 14.44 11.42
C LYS A 29 -64.34 14.36 10.18
N VAL A 30 -63.90 13.65 9.14
CA VAL A 30 -64.73 13.42 7.94
C VAL A 30 -65.98 12.61 8.31
N SER A 31 -65.83 11.62 9.18
CA SER A 31 -66.96 10.81 9.66
C SER A 31 -67.93 11.63 10.49
N ALA A 32 -67.43 12.47 11.41
CA ALA A 32 -68.24 13.41 12.18
C ALA A 32 -69.00 14.40 11.27
N PHE A 33 -68.30 14.99 10.30
CA PHE A 33 -68.92 15.90 9.32
C PHE A 33 -70.06 15.24 8.54
N ARG A 34 -69.91 13.97 8.12
CA ARG A 34 -70.99 13.23 7.44
C ARG A 34 -72.20 13.01 8.32
N ILE A 35 -71.98 12.78 9.62
CA ILE A 35 -73.07 12.65 10.60
C ILE A 35 -73.78 14.00 10.73
N ASP A 36 -73.03 15.09 10.88
CA ASP A 36 -73.59 16.43 11.03
C ASP A 36 -74.33 16.89 9.77
N ASP A 37 -73.81 16.62 8.57
CA ASP A 37 -74.48 16.90 7.30
C ASP A 37 -75.80 16.14 7.17
N ARG A 38 -75.81 14.84 7.54
CA ARG A 38 -77.05 14.07 7.59
C ARG A 38 -78.04 14.67 8.60
N CYS A 39 -77.58 15.04 9.79
CA CYS A 39 -78.42 15.65 10.83
C CYS A 39 -79.02 16.98 10.34
N HIS A 40 -78.24 17.80 9.65
CA HIS A 40 -78.68 19.06 9.05
C HIS A 40 -79.82 18.87 8.03
N GLN A 41 -79.83 17.74 7.32
CA GLN A 41 -80.84 17.42 6.31
C GLN A 41 -82.15 16.83 6.90
N LEU A 42 -82.19 16.48 8.19
CA LEU A 42 -83.38 15.91 8.84
C LEU A 42 -84.52 16.93 8.95
N ARG A 43 -85.75 16.46 8.76
CA ARG A 43 -87.02 17.21 8.88
C ARG A 43 -88.01 16.42 9.73
N ASN A 44 -89.07 17.07 10.19
CA ASN A 44 -90.11 16.43 11.03
C ASN A 44 -90.81 15.21 10.38
N LYS A 45 -90.67 15.05 9.06
CA LYS A 45 -91.23 13.92 8.28
C LYS A 45 -90.15 13.00 7.69
N SER A 46 -88.89 13.12 8.13
CA SER A 46 -87.79 12.27 7.65
C SER A 46 -87.93 10.85 8.19
N ASP A 47 -87.66 9.86 7.33
CA ASP A 47 -87.62 8.45 7.75
C ASP A 47 -86.45 8.19 8.71
N GLY A 48 -86.70 7.34 9.72
CA GLY A 48 -85.69 6.94 10.71
C GLY A 48 -85.54 7.86 11.94
N ILE A 49 -86.37 8.89 12.10
CA ILE A 49 -86.47 9.64 13.36
C ILE A 49 -87.21 8.81 14.42
N SER A 50 -86.70 8.78 15.65
CA SER A 50 -87.29 7.99 16.74
C SER A 50 -86.95 8.55 18.12
N TYR A 51 -87.64 8.09 19.17
CA TYR A 51 -87.30 8.45 20.54
C TYR A 51 -86.11 7.62 21.03
N HIS A 52 -85.03 8.30 21.43
CA HIS A 52 -83.85 7.68 22.04
C HIS A 52 -83.81 8.03 23.54
N ARG A 53 -83.66 7.03 24.42
CA ARG A 53 -83.63 7.24 25.88
C ARG A 53 -82.20 7.48 26.37
N GLY A 54 -81.99 8.45 27.25
CA GLY A 54 -80.73 8.66 27.96
C GLY A 54 -79.69 9.49 27.20
N VAL A 55 -79.97 9.90 25.97
CA VAL A 55 -79.09 10.75 25.13
C VAL A 55 -79.04 12.19 25.62
N GLU A 56 -80.03 12.61 26.40
CA GLU A 56 -80.14 13.91 27.03
C GLU A 56 -79.20 14.11 28.22
N ARG A 57 -78.55 13.03 28.70
CA ARG A 57 -77.61 13.08 29.82
C ARG A 57 -76.23 13.47 29.31
N ASN A 58 -75.69 14.59 29.80
CA ASN A 58 -74.32 14.97 29.50
C ASN A 58 -73.35 14.01 30.19
N ASP A 59 -72.56 13.29 29.38
CA ASP A 59 -71.45 12.48 29.86
C ASP A 59 -70.21 13.37 30.05
N PRO A 60 -69.70 13.54 31.29
CA PRO A 60 -68.52 14.36 31.56
C PRO A 60 -67.23 13.85 30.91
N SER A 61 -67.22 12.61 30.39
CA SER A 61 -66.06 12.02 29.72
C SER A 61 -65.93 12.40 28.24
N LEU A 62 -66.92 13.11 27.67
CA LEU A 62 -66.89 13.58 26.29
C LEU A 62 -65.91 14.73 26.10
N SER A 63 -65.31 14.80 24.91
CA SER A 63 -64.43 15.91 24.52
C SER A 63 -65.23 17.21 24.38
N LEU A 64 -64.66 18.30 24.90
CA LEU A 64 -65.10 19.67 24.66
C LEU A 64 -64.42 20.24 23.40
N PRO A 65 -64.99 21.28 22.75
CA PRO A 65 -64.40 21.91 21.57
C PRO A 65 -62.93 22.31 21.76
N GLU A 66 -62.57 22.81 22.94
CA GLU A 66 -61.20 23.20 23.28
C GLU A 66 -60.28 21.98 23.33
N THR A 67 -60.74 20.86 23.91
CA THR A 67 -59.95 19.62 23.98
C THR A 67 -59.83 18.93 22.62
N TRP A 68 -60.85 19.02 21.77
CA TRP A 68 -60.83 18.52 20.39
C TRP A 68 -59.87 19.32 19.50
N CYS A 69 -59.92 20.65 19.59
CA CYS A 69 -58.98 21.52 18.89
C CYS A 69 -57.54 21.22 19.35
N ARG A 70 -57.32 21.18 20.67
CA ARG A 70 -56.00 20.84 21.24
C ARG A 70 -55.49 19.47 20.82
N PHE A 71 -56.34 18.46 20.68
CA PHE A 71 -55.95 17.14 20.20
C PHE A 71 -55.39 17.21 18.78
N THR A 72 -56.11 17.91 17.89
CA THR A 72 -55.67 18.17 16.52
C THR A 72 -54.35 18.94 16.47
N ASP A 73 -54.27 20.04 17.21
CA ASP A 73 -53.08 20.89 17.28
C ASP A 73 -51.87 20.09 17.77
N SER A 74 -52.07 19.23 18.78
CA SER A 74 -51.03 18.34 19.29
C SER A 74 -50.53 17.35 18.22
N ASN A 75 -51.42 16.75 17.44
CA ASN A 75 -51.03 15.83 16.36
C ASN A 75 -50.26 16.56 15.25
N ILE A 76 -50.69 17.77 14.90
CA ILE A 76 -49.99 18.62 13.92
C ILE A 76 -48.59 18.99 14.42
N LEU A 77 -48.49 19.46 15.67
CA LEU A 77 -47.20 19.81 16.29
C LEU A 77 -46.26 18.60 16.37
N HIS A 78 -46.77 17.44 16.75
CA HIS A 78 -45.98 16.21 16.77
C HIS A 78 -45.44 15.87 15.37
N SER A 79 -46.28 15.89 14.33
CA SER A 79 -45.85 15.68 12.94
C SER A 79 -44.82 16.71 12.46
N GLN A 80 -44.99 17.99 12.83
CA GLN A 80 -43.99 19.03 12.53
C GLN A 80 -42.64 18.73 13.19
N SER A 81 -42.65 18.31 14.46
CA SER A 81 -41.44 17.92 15.20
C SER A 81 -40.72 16.71 14.56
N GLU A 82 -41.47 15.67 14.19
CA GLU A 82 -40.90 14.48 13.54
C GLU A 82 -40.30 14.82 12.17
N ARG A 83 -40.99 15.65 11.36
CA ARG A 83 -40.46 16.12 10.07
C ARG A 83 -39.18 16.97 10.23
N ALA A 84 -39.13 17.85 11.22
CA ALA A 84 -37.95 18.65 11.53
C ALA A 84 -36.75 17.76 11.94
N THR A 85 -37.01 16.77 12.80
CA THR A 85 -36.00 15.79 13.23
C THR A 85 -35.50 14.96 12.04
N SER A 86 -36.43 14.52 11.17
CA SER A 86 -36.10 13.80 9.94
C SER A 86 -35.30 14.64 8.95
N HIS A 87 -35.55 15.95 8.84
CA HIS A 87 -34.75 16.84 8.00
C HIS A 87 -33.31 16.90 8.51
N LYS A 88 -33.14 17.23 9.79
CA LYS A 88 -31.82 17.33 10.41
C LYS A 88 -31.03 16.03 10.29
N LEU A 89 -31.68 14.88 10.46
CA LEU A 89 -31.02 13.58 10.32
C LEU A 89 -30.53 13.32 8.88
N ARG A 90 -31.29 13.75 7.86
CA ARG A 90 -30.86 13.63 6.46
C ARG A 90 -29.64 14.51 6.18
N ASP A 91 -29.62 15.75 6.68
CA ASP A 91 -28.47 16.64 6.56
C ASP A 91 -27.21 16.03 7.21
N GLU A 92 -27.36 15.48 8.43
CA GLU A 92 -26.28 14.77 9.14
C GLU A 92 -25.76 13.57 8.33
N ILE A 93 -26.65 12.82 7.68
CA ILE A 93 -26.28 11.66 6.85
C ILE A 93 -25.55 12.12 5.59
N GLU A 94 -26.01 13.18 4.92
CA GLU A 94 -25.37 13.72 3.73
C GLU A 94 -23.95 14.22 4.03
N ILE A 95 -23.78 14.98 5.13
CA ILE A 95 -22.46 15.43 5.59
C ILE A 95 -21.54 14.22 5.84
N LEU A 96 -22.04 13.17 6.50
CA LEU A 96 -21.27 11.96 6.78
C LEU A 96 -20.85 11.24 5.49
N LEU A 97 -21.76 11.12 4.51
CA LEU A 97 -21.47 10.48 3.22
C LEU A 97 -20.41 11.27 2.44
N ASN A 98 -20.55 12.59 2.36
CA ASN A 98 -19.60 13.47 1.69
C ASN A 98 -18.22 13.46 2.37
N ALA A 99 -18.17 13.50 3.69
CA ALA A 99 -16.94 13.40 4.47
C ALA A 99 -16.24 12.05 4.24
N THR A 100 -17.02 10.95 4.25
CA THR A 100 -16.46 9.61 4.04
C THR A 100 -15.95 9.44 2.60
N SER A 101 -16.70 9.92 1.61
CA SER A 101 -16.31 9.92 0.20
C SER A 101 -14.97 10.66 0.01
N THR A 102 -14.87 11.87 0.55
CA THR A 102 -13.66 12.69 0.51
C THR A 102 -12.49 11.98 1.19
N GLN A 103 -12.70 11.40 2.37
CA GLN A 103 -11.66 10.66 3.08
C GLN A 103 -11.17 9.44 2.30
N MET A 104 -12.08 8.67 1.68
CA MET A 104 -11.72 7.52 0.85
C MET A 104 -10.89 7.96 -0.37
N TRP A 105 -11.25 9.07 -1.01
CA TRP A 105 -10.51 9.61 -2.15
C TRP A 105 -9.12 10.11 -1.75
N ASN A 106 -9.03 10.85 -0.64
CA ASN A 106 -7.75 11.30 -0.09
C ASN A 106 -6.84 10.10 0.25
N GLN A 107 -7.36 9.10 0.96
CA GLN A 107 -6.61 7.89 1.30
C GLN A 107 -6.13 7.15 0.06
N PHE A 108 -6.98 7.03 -0.96
CA PHE A 108 -6.58 6.43 -2.23
C PHE A 108 -5.40 7.19 -2.85
N ASN A 109 -5.49 8.51 -2.98
CA ASN A 109 -4.42 9.31 -3.56
C ASN A 109 -3.13 9.25 -2.76
N THR A 110 -3.19 9.44 -1.44
CA THR A 110 -2.02 9.35 -0.56
C THR A 110 -1.29 8.02 -0.73
N VAL A 111 -2.02 6.91 -0.73
CA VAL A 111 -1.40 5.59 -0.87
C VAL A 111 -0.92 5.35 -2.30
N ASN A 112 -1.55 5.91 -3.35
CA ASN A 112 -1.02 5.80 -4.72
C ASN A 112 0.25 6.60 -4.93
N VAL A 113 0.33 7.82 -4.40
CA VAL A 113 1.56 8.62 -4.43
C VAL A 113 2.68 7.89 -3.70
N ALA A 114 2.42 7.41 -2.48
CA ALA A 114 3.41 6.66 -1.72
C ALA A 114 3.86 5.38 -2.43
N PHE A 115 2.95 4.66 -3.09
CA PHE A 115 3.29 3.45 -3.82
C PHE A 115 4.10 3.75 -5.10
N THR A 116 3.70 4.76 -5.88
CA THR A 116 4.47 5.22 -7.05
C THR A 116 5.89 5.64 -6.66
N ASN A 117 6.06 6.32 -5.52
CA ASN A 117 7.38 6.66 -5.01
C ASN A 117 8.20 5.41 -4.68
N ARG A 118 7.61 4.43 -3.99
CA ARG A 118 8.29 3.16 -3.67
C ARG A 118 8.71 2.38 -4.92
N LEU A 119 7.87 2.41 -5.95
CA LEU A 119 8.16 1.84 -7.26
C LEU A 119 9.38 2.50 -7.91
N SER A 120 9.45 3.84 -7.88
CA SER A 120 10.62 4.59 -8.34
C SER A 120 11.88 4.21 -7.57
N GLU A 121 11.81 4.24 -6.24
CA GLU A 121 12.96 3.87 -5.37
C GLU A 121 13.46 2.44 -5.67
N THR A 122 12.55 1.50 -5.90
CA THR A 122 12.88 0.11 -6.22
C THR A 122 13.51 0.00 -7.61
N ALA A 123 13.03 0.77 -8.59
CA ALA A 123 13.62 0.85 -9.92
C ALA A 123 15.02 1.48 -9.89
N ASP A 124 15.21 2.55 -9.13
CA ASP A 124 16.51 3.21 -8.96
C ASP A 124 17.52 2.30 -8.27
N THR A 125 17.07 1.55 -7.25
CA THR A 125 17.89 0.53 -6.59
C THR A 125 18.28 -0.58 -7.58
N LYS A 126 17.35 -1.07 -8.40
CA LYS A 126 17.63 -2.05 -9.45
C LYS A 126 18.68 -1.52 -10.45
N ASN A 127 18.52 -0.29 -10.94
CA ASN A 127 19.46 0.32 -11.88
C ASN A 127 20.86 0.49 -11.26
N SER A 128 20.93 0.86 -9.98
CA SER A 128 22.18 0.97 -9.22
C SER A 128 22.87 -0.40 -9.08
N LEU A 129 22.11 -1.46 -8.79
CA LEU A 129 22.62 -2.84 -8.73
C LEU A 129 23.14 -3.30 -10.09
N GLN A 130 22.44 -3.01 -11.20
CA GLN A 130 22.91 -3.34 -12.56
C GLN A 130 24.23 -2.62 -12.88
N THR A 131 24.33 -1.35 -12.53
CA THR A 131 25.55 -0.56 -12.72
C THR A 131 26.71 -1.13 -11.91
N HIS A 132 26.47 -1.52 -10.65
CA HIS A 132 27.49 -2.12 -9.80
C HIS A 132 27.92 -3.50 -10.30
N LEU A 133 26.98 -4.32 -10.78
CA LEU A 133 27.28 -5.61 -11.38
C LEU A 133 28.17 -5.44 -12.63
N ALA A 134 27.86 -4.48 -13.51
CA ALA A 134 28.68 -4.20 -14.68
C ALA A 134 30.12 -3.81 -14.32
N LYS A 135 30.30 -2.97 -13.29
CA LYS A 135 31.64 -2.61 -12.76
C LYS A 135 32.36 -3.82 -12.17
N THR A 136 31.65 -4.64 -11.39
CA THR A 136 32.21 -5.87 -10.79
C THR A 136 32.68 -6.84 -11.87
N LEU A 137 31.91 -7.01 -12.95
CA LEU A 137 32.31 -7.84 -14.10
C LEU A 137 33.56 -7.30 -14.81
N GLN A 138 33.66 -5.98 -14.95
CA GLN A 138 34.85 -5.34 -15.52
C GLN A 138 36.09 -5.55 -14.63
N GLU A 139 35.95 -5.43 -13.31
CA GLU A 139 37.03 -5.68 -12.35
C GLU A 139 37.46 -7.15 -12.33
N ILE A 140 36.50 -8.09 -12.44
CA ILE A 140 36.79 -9.52 -12.60
C ILE A 140 37.68 -9.74 -13.83
N PHE A 141 37.27 -9.22 -14.99
CA PHE A 141 38.04 -9.37 -16.23
C PHE A 141 39.45 -8.79 -16.11
N GLN A 142 39.59 -7.59 -15.52
CA GLN A 142 40.90 -6.97 -15.30
C GLN A 142 41.78 -7.79 -14.36
N THR A 143 41.19 -8.38 -13.31
CA THR A 143 41.91 -9.21 -12.35
C THR A 143 42.35 -10.53 -12.97
N GLU A 144 41.52 -11.15 -13.81
CA GLU A 144 41.89 -12.34 -14.58
C GLU A 144 43.06 -12.07 -15.53
N MET A 145 43.05 -10.92 -16.23
CA MET A 145 44.17 -10.49 -17.07
C MET A 145 45.45 -10.23 -16.25
N LEU A 146 45.33 -9.64 -15.07
CA LEU A 146 46.45 -9.45 -14.15
C LEU A 146 47.04 -10.79 -13.70
N ILE A 147 46.18 -11.74 -13.32
CA ILE A 147 46.59 -13.10 -12.92
C ILE A 147 47.39 -13.77 -14.04
N GLU A 148 46.92 -13.71 -15.28
CA GLU A 148 47.65 -14.33 -16.40
C GLU A 148 48.99 -13.62 -16.67
N SER A 149 49.03 -12.29 -16.57
CA SER A 149 50.27 -11.51 -16.69
C SER A 149 51.28 -11.88 -15.59
N LEU A 150 50.84 -12.03 -14.34
CA LEU A 150 51.70 -12.46 -13.22
C LEU A 150 52.21 -13.89 -13.42
N ARG A 151 51.36 -14.81 -13.84
CA ARG A 151 51.76 -16.19 -14.17
C ARG A 151 52.80 -16.22 -15.29
N LYS A 152 52.63 -15.41 -16.33
CA LYS A 152 53.62 -15.26 -17.39
C LYS A 152 54.94 -14.69 -16.86
N ALA A 153 54.90 -13.62 -16.07
CA ALA A 153 56.09 -13.01 -15.50
C ALA A 153 56.90 -14.00 -14.63
N ILE A 154 56.23 -14.87 -13.87
CA ILE A 154 56.88 -15.95 -13.12
C ILE A 154 57.58 -16.91 -14.07
N ARG A 155 56.88 -17.42 -15.10
CA ARG A 155 57.46 -18.32 -16.12
C ARG A 155 58.67 -17.70 -16.84
N ASP A 156 58.59 -16.41 -17.18
CA ASP A 156 59.66 -15.69 -17.86
C ASP A 156 60.94 -15.57 -16.99
N LYS A 157 60.82 -15.68 -15.65
CA LYS A 157 61.96 -15.69 -14.72
C LYS A 157 62.57 -17.07 -14.46
N GLU A 158 61.86 -18.16 -14.79
CA GLU A 158 62.34 -19.54 -14.57
C GLU A 158 63.61 -19.85 -15.37
N ASN A 159 63.63 -19.47 -16.66
CA ASN A 159 64.78 -19.73 -17.53
C ASN A 159 66.04 -18.97 -17.10
N PRO A 160 66.01 -17.64 -16.84
CA PRO A 160 67.14 -16.91 -16.27
C PRO A 160 67.65 -17.52 -14.95
N LEU A 161 66.74 -17.89 -14.03
CA LEU A 161 67.11 -18.53 -12.78
C LEU A 161 67.87 -19.84 -13.02
N LYS A 162 67.32 -20.71 -13.89
CA LYS A 162 67.92 -21.99 -14.24
C LYS A 162 69.32 -21.81 -14.84
N VAL A 163 69.53 -20.81 -15.69
CA VAL A 163 70.85 -20.49 -16.26
C VAL A 163 71.81 -20.03 -15.18
N ALA A 164 71.41 -19.11 -14.30
CA ALA A 164 72.26 -18.61 -13.22
C ALA A 164 72.66 -19.73 -12.23
N GLN A 165 71.69 -20.57 -11.84
CA GLN A 165 71.93 -21.74 -10.99
C GLN A 165 72.85 -22.77 -11.67
N THR A 166 72.63 -23.08 -12.95
CA THR A 166 73.51 -24.02 -13.70
C THR A 166 74.93 -23.49 -13.80
N ARG A 167 75.11 -22.18 -14.09
CA ARG A 167 76.43 -21.55 -14.10
C ARG A 167 77.10 -21.60 -12.74
N LEU A 168 76.35 -21.43 -11.65
CA LEU A 168 76.88 -21.53 -10.29
C LEU A 168 77.31 -22.96 -9.96
N GLU A 169 76.48 -23.95 -10.34
CA GLU A 169 76.74 -25.38 -10.17
C GLU A 169 78.01 -25.82 -10.90
N GLU A 170 78.17 -25.47 -12.19
CA GLU A 170 79.37 -25.82 -12.96
C GLU A 170 80.65 -25.26 -12.32
N ARG A 171 80.58 -24.08 -11.69
CA ARG A 171 81.74 -23.49 -10.99
C ARG A 171 82.13 -24.22 -9.72
N THR A 172 81.23 -25.01 -9.12
CA THR A 172 81.55 -25.86 -7.96
C THR A 172 82.46 -27.04 -8.33
N ARG A 173 82.58 -27.36 -9.62
CA ARG A 173 83.38 -28.47 -10.14
C ARG A 173 84.83 -28.10 -10.48
N ARG A 174 85.25 -26.85 -10.21
CA ARG A 174 86.63 -26.42 -10.43
C ARG A 174 87.59 -27.21 -9.52
N PRO A 175 88.72 -27.72 -10.04
CA PRO A 175 89.59 -28.60 -9.26
C PRO A 175 90.50 -27.83 -8.28
N ASN A 176 90.75 -28.42 -7.12
CA ASN A 176 91.76 -27.96 -6.15
C ASN A 176 91.64 -26.47 -5.79
N MET A 177 92.72 -25.70 -5.96
CA MET A 177 92.79 -24.27 -5.63
C MET A 177 91.94 -23.39 -6.57
N GLU A 178 91.56 -23.89 -7.75
CA GLU A 178 90.70 -23.15 -8.69
C GLU A 178 89.24 -23.06 -8.20
N LEU A 179 88.86 -23.84 -7.18
CA LEU A 179 87.59 -23.71 -6.47
C LEU A 179 87.57 -22.44 -5.60
N CYS A 180 87.63 -21.29 -6.26
CA CYS A 180 87.73 -19.98 -5.67
C CYS A 180 86.40 -19.23 -5.75
N ARG A 181 86.04 -18.55 -4.66
CA ARG A 181 84.93 -17.59 -4.60
C ARG A 181 85.38 -16.24 -5.15
N ASP A 182 85.72 -16.22 -6.44
CA ASP A 182 86.09 -15.02 -7.16
C ASP A 182 84.89 -14.06 -7.35
N ASN A 183 85.11 -12.92 -8.02
CA ASN A 183 84.06 -11.93 -8.26
C ASN A 183 82.87 -12.50 -9.08
N PRO A 184 83.06 -13.24 -10.19
CA PRO A 184 81.96 -13.89 -10.89
C PRO A 184 81.14 -14.85 -10.04
N HIS A 185 81.76 -15.62 -9.13
CA HIS A 185 81.01 -16.48 -8.21
C HIS A 185 80.08 -15.67 -7.30
N HIS A 186 80.59 -14.60 -6.68
CA HIS A 186 79.76 -13.73 -5.84
C HIS A 186 78.61 -13.06 -6.62
N ARG A 187 78.86 -12.63 -7.85
CA ARG A 187 77.84 -12.01 -8.72
C ARG A 187 76.73 -12.99 -9.08
N LEU A 188 77.07 -14.24 -9.42
CA LEU A 188 76.09 -15.30 -9.70
C LEU A 188 75.24 -15.65 -8.48
N VAL A 189 75.84 -15.73 -7.28
CA VAL A 189 75.08 -15.94 -6.04
C VAL A 189 74.09 -14.80 -5.79
N GLY A 190 74.51 -13.55 -6.03
CA GLY A 190 73.63 -12.39 -5.95
C GLY A 190 72.48 -12.45 -6.96
N GLU A 191 72.79 -12.74 -8.23
CA GLU A 191 71.80 -12.86 -9.31
C GLU A 191 70.74 -13.94 -9.00
N VAL A 192 71.15 -15.13 -8.53
CA VAL A 192 70.22 -16.19 -8.13
C VAL A 192 69.27 -15.70 -7.03
N ARG A 193 69.80 -15.08 -5.97
CA ARG A 193 68.99 -14.55 -4.86
C ARG A 193 68.02 -13.47 -5.33
N GLU A 194 68.48 -12.53 -6.15
CA GLU A 194 67.62 -11.45 -6.67
C GLU A 194 66.47 -11.99 -7.54
N ILE A 195 66.73 -13.00 -8.38
CA ILE A 195 65.70 -13.63 -9.19
C ILE A 195 64.72 -14.42 -8.32
N GLU A 196 65.21 -15.18 -7.33
CA GLU A 196 64.37 -15.92 -6.37
C GLU A 196 63.46 -14.98 -5.57
N ASP A 197 64.00 -13.87 -5.04
CA ASP A 197 63.24 -12.85 -4.33
C ASP A 197 62.17 -12.21 -5.23
N THR A 198 62.51 -11.97 -6.50
CA THR A 198 61.56 -11.43 -7.49
C THR A 198 60.43 -12.41 -7.77
N ILE A 199 60.75 -13.71 -7.96
CA ILE A 199 59.75 -14.75 -8.17
C ILE A 199 58.84 -14.87 -6.94
N GLN A 200 59.39 -14.80 -5.72
CA GLN A 200 58.58 -14.87 -4.51
C GLN A 200 57.60 -13.70 -4.41
N LYS A 201 58.05 -12.46 -4.66
CA LYS A 201 57.16 -11.28 -4.69
C LYS A 201 56.06 -11.41 -5.74
N LEU A 202 56.38 -11.97 -6.92
CA LEU A 202 55.38 -12.22 -7.98
C LEU A 202 54.35 -13.28 -7.54
N ARG A 203 54.77 -14.33 -6.84
CA ARG A 203 53.89 -15.37 -6.29
C ARG A 203 52.97 -14.81 -5.20
N ASP A 204 53.50 -13.99 -4.30
CA ASP A 204 52.71 -13.34 -3.26
C ASP A 204 51.62 -12.46 -3.90
N ARG A 205 52.00 -11.66 -4.91
CA ARG A 205 51.05 -10.82 -5.64
C ARG A 205 50.01 -11.61 -6.44
N LEU A 206 50.40 -12.77 -6.99
CA LEU A 206 49.48 -13.69 -7.66
C LEU A 206 48.44 -14.23 -6.67
N ALA A 207 48.87 -14.67 -5.49
CA ALA A 207 47.96 -15.18 -4.46
C ALA A 207 46.98 -14.09 -3.98
N GLU A 208 47.44 -12.84 -3.82
CA GLU A 208 46.57 -11.70 -3.53
C GLU A 208 45.53 -11.45 -4.63
N ALA A 209 45.94 -11.48 -5.91
CA ALA A 209 45.04 -11.29 -7.04
C ALA A 209 44.01 -12.42 -7.16
N GLU A 210 44.41 -13.67 -6.94
CA GLU A 210 43.51 -14.83 -6.93
C GLU A 210 42.48 -14.74 -5.79
N SER A 211 42.90 -14.31 -4.60
CA SER A 211 41.99 -14.05 -3.47
C SER A 211 41.00 -12.92 -3.78
N ALA A 212 41.46 -11.82 -4.36
CA ALA A 212 40.61 -10.71 -4.78
C ALA A 212 39.57 -11.16 -5.83
N LEU A 213 39.97 -11.98 -6.80
CA LEU A 213 39.07 -12.54 -7.80
C LEU A 213 37.96 -13.39 -7.14
N GLN A 214 38.30 -14.24 -6.18
CA GLN A 214 37.29 -15.03 -5.46
C GLN A 214 36.27 -14.15 -4.73
N MET A 215 36.71 -13.04 -4.14
CA MET A 215 35.82 -12.08 -3.49
C MET A 215 34.90 -11.38 -4.50
N LEU A 216 35.44 -10.95 -5.64
CA LEU A 216 34.65 -10.33 -6.70
C LEU A 216 33.59 -11.30 -7.26
N VAL A 217 33.93 -12.57 -7.45
CA VAL A 217 32.99 -13.60 -7.92
C VAL A 217 31.86 -13.82 -6.91
N LYS A 218 32.16 -13.84 -5.59
CA LYS A 218 31.12 -13.91 -4.55
C LYS A 218 30.20 -12.69 -4.60
N THR A 219 30.78 -11.48 -4.70
CA THR A 219 30.01 -10.24 -4.82
C THR A 219 29.10 -10.26 -6.05
N LYS A 220 29.60 -10.73 -7.20
CA LYS A 220 28.80 -10.89 -8.42
C LYS A 220 27.54 -11.73 -8.17
N VAL A 221 27.68 -12.90 -7.55
CA VAL A 221 26.54 -13.81 -7.28
C VAL A 221 25.50 -13.12 -6.39
N THR A 222 25.94 -12.41 -5.35
CA THR A 222 25.03 -11.64 -4.49
C THR A 222 24.29 -10.56 -5.26
N LEU A 223 24.99 -9.80 -6.12
CA LEU A 223 24.38 -8.76 -6.95
C LEU A 223 23.37 -9.32 -7.95
N GLU A 224 23.67 -10.46 -8.58
CA GLU A 224 22.74 -11.15 -9.50
C GLU A 224 21.46 -11.61 -8.78
N HIS A 225 21.61 -12.17 -7.58
CA HIS A 225 20.49 -12.55 -6.74
C HIS A 225 19.62 -11.34 -6.36
N ASP A 226 20.23 -10.28 -5.83
CA ASP A 226 19.50 -9.08 -5.41
C ASP A 226 18.79 -8.41 -6.59
N LEU A 227 19.43 -8.40 -7.76
CA LEU A 227 18.83 -7.91 -8.99
C LEU A 227 17.58 -8.70 -9.37
N SER A 228 17.64 -10.03 -9.30
CA SER A 228 16.49 -10.91 -9.55
C SER A 228 15.34 -10.60 -8.59
N VAL A 229 15.63 -10.45 -7.29
CA VAL A 229 14.63 -10.09 -6.28
C VAL A 229 13.99 -8.73 -6.58
N LYS A 230 14.77 -7.70 -6.90
CA LYS A 230 14.24 -6.37 -7.23
C LYS A 230 13.44 -6.37 -8.52
N ALA A 231 13.88 -7.12 -9.54
CA ALA A 231 13.14 -7.26 -10.79
C ALA A 231 11.78 -7.94 -10.57
N ASN A 232 11.73 -9.01 -9.78
CA ASN A 232 10.48 -9.68 -9.44
C ASN A 232 9.55 -8.78 -8.59
N SER A 233 10.09 -8.07 -7.61
CA SER A 233 9.33 -7.12 -6.78
C SER A 233 8.68 -6.04 -7.64
N LEU A 234 9.44 -5.43 -8.55
CA LEU A 234 8.91 -4.42 -9.48
C LEU A 234 7.80 -4.99 -10.37
N PHE A 235 7.99 -6.20 -10.90
CA PHE A 235 6.96 -6.84 -11.73
C PHE A 235 5.66 -7.05 -10.96
N LEU A 236 5.73 -7.58 -9.74
CA LEU A 236 4.56 -7.77 -8.89
C LEU A 236 3.88 -6.43 -8.58
N ASP A 237 4.65 -5.44 -8.17
CA ASP A 237 4.11 -4.14 -7.77
C ASP A 237 3.49 -3.37 -8.95
N GLN A 238 4.11 -3.40 -10.14
CA GLN A 238 3.62 -2.72 -11.34
C GLN A 238 2.42 -3.45 -11.95
N GLU A 239 2.57 -4.75 -12.23
CA GLU A 239 1.61 -5.49 -13.05
C GLU A 239 0.44 -6.04 -12.24
N LYS A 240 0.67 -6.42 -10.97
CA LYS A 240 -0.38 -6.99 -10.13
C LYS A 240 -0.99 -5.92 -9.25
N CYS A 241 -0.19 -5.30 -8.39
CA CYS A 241 -0.71 -4.41 -7.36
C CYS A 241 -1.25 -3.11 -7.97
N MET A 242 -0.44 -2.37 -8.74
CA MET A 242 -0.89 -1.13 -9.38
C MET A 242 -1.96 -1.39 -10.44
N GLY A 243 -1.90 -2.53 -11.14
CA GLY A 243 -2.95 -2.98 -12.05
C GLY A 243 -4.34 -3.01 -11.38
N MET A 244 -4.45 -3.63 -10.20
CA MET A 244 -5.70 -3.67 -9.43
C MET A 244 -6.15 -2.26 -9.00
N ARG A 245 -5.22 -1.41 -8.60
CA ARG A 245 -5.51 -0.06 -8.09
C ARG A 245 -6.01 0.92 -9.15
N ARG A 246 -5.88 0.62 -10.45
CA ARG A 246 -6.48 1.43 -11.53
C ARG A 246 -8.01 1.41 -11.55
N THR A 247 -8.63 0.39 -10.96
CA THR A 247 -10.09 0.16 -11.02
C THR A 247 -10.88 0.80 -9.86
N PHE A 248 -10.19 1.26 -8.82
CA PHE A 248 -10.76 1.90 -7.65
C PHE A 248 -10.14 3.30 -7.49
N PRO A 249 -10.82 4.31 -6.93
CA PRO A 249 -12.24 4.40 -6.63
C PRO A 249 -12.97 4.91 -7.87
N SER A 250 -13.88 4.13 -8.42
CA SER A 250 -14.82 4.65 -9.41
C SER A 250 -15.69 5.72 -8.73
N THR A 251 -15.42 6.99 -9.05
CA THR A 251 -16.22 8.17 -8.66
C THR A 251 -17.74 8.03 -8.81
N PRO A 252 -18.33 7.30 -9.79
CA PRO A 252 -19.78 7.28 -9.96
C PRO A 252 -20.59 6.50 -8.89
N ARG A 253 -19.98 5.94 -7.83
CA ARG A 253 -20.73 5.20 -6.79
C ARG A 253 -20.92 5.93 -5.47
N LEU A 254 -20.25 7.07 -5.25
CA LEU A 254 -20.35 7.82 -3.99
C LEU A 254 -21.33 8.99 -4.05
N VAL A 255 -21.62 9.48 -5.25
CA VAL A 255 -22.72 10.41 -5.50
C VAL A 255 -23.88 9.54 -5.96
N GLY A 256 -24.80 9.21 -5.06
CA GLY A 256 -26.03 8.49 -5.42
C GLY A 256 -26.73 9.21 -6.57
N TYR A 257 -27.43 8.45 -7.42
CA TYR A 257 -28.24 8.96 -8.54
C TYR A 257 -28.98 10.24 -8.11
N THR A 258 -28.60 11.37 -8.72
CA THR A 258 -29.39 12.59 -8.75
C THR A 258 -30.72 12.34 -9.44
#